data_AF-A0A815VCA5-F1
#
_entry.id   AF-A0A815VCA5-F1
#
_cell.length_a   1.000
_cell.length_b   1.000
_cell.length_c   1.000
_cell.angle_alpha   90.00
_cell.angle_beta   90.00
_cell.angle_gamma   90.00
#
_symmetry.space_group_name_H-M   'P 1'
#
loop_
_entity.id
_entity.type
_entity.pdbx_description
1 polymer ?
#
loop_
_entity_poly.entity_id
_entity_poly.type
_entity_poly.pdbx_seq_one_letter_code
_entity_poly.pdbx_strand_id
1 'polypeptide(L)'
;MMLVANSCLAEFIFGSDMLGIALFTFQNDLHQNYYPDSLCIFRGYLGYIVTVLQNYSYLLQAIYRYITVIYPTRLFWQSIRFQVCLILATWIFGFICPLPYILNHEIKYNIDNQICQMPLQLSFLTIYN
;
A
#
# COMPACT_ATOMS: atom_id res chain seq x y z
N MET A 1 15.36 -15.09 1.85
CA MET A 1 15.04 -14.22 3.02
C MET A 1 13.55 -13.99 3.02
N MET A 2 12.85 -14.33 4.12
CA MET A 2 11.37 -14.36 4.13
C MET A 2 10.75 -12.99 3.90
N LEU A 3 11.42 -11.94 4.38
CA LEU A 3 11.05 -10.54 4.16
C LEU A 3 11.05 -10.12 2.68
N VAL A 4 11.90 -10.74 1.84
CA VAL A 4 11.91 -10.50 0.38
C VAL A 4 10.69 -11.15 -0.28
N ALA A 5 10.33 -12.36 0.14
CA ALA A 5 9.11 -13.00 -0.35
C ALA A 5 7.86 -12.18 0.01
N ASN A 6 7.84 -11.56 1.20
CA ASN A 6 6.76 -10.65 1.59
C ASN A 6 6.66 -9.41 0.70
N SER A 7 7.78 -8.76 0.35
CA SER A 7 7.75 -7.62 -0.57
C SER A 7 7.30 -8.03 -1.97
N CYS A 8 7.74 -9.18 -2.48
CA CYS A 8 7.28 -9.68 -3.78
C CYS A 8 5.77 -9.99 -3.78
N LEU A 9 5.24 -10.54 -2.68
CA LEU A 9 3.81 -10.78 -2.53
C LEU A 9 3.03 -9.45 -2.52
N ALA A 10 3.51 -8.44 -1.80
CA ALA A 10 2.92 -7.10 -1.79
C ALA A 10 2.92 -6.50 -3.22
N GLU A 11 4.06 -6.52 -3.91
CA GLU A 11 4.17 -6.03 -5.29
C GLU A 11 3.24 -6.79 -6.26
N PHE A 12 3.09 -8.09 -6.10
CA PHE A 12 2.17 -8.88 -6.91
C PHE A 12 0.71 -8.47 -6.70
N ILE A 13 0.29 -8.23 -5.46
CA ILE A 13 -1.06 -7.75 -5.14
C ILE A 13 -1.26 -6.35 -5.73
N PHE A 14 -0.28 -5.45 -5.54
CA PHE A 14 -0.32 -4.10 -6.09
C PHE A 14 -0.45 -4.10 -7.62
N GLY A 15 0.38 -4.90 -8.30
CA GLY A 15 0.36 -5.03 -9.76
C GLY A 15 -0.96 -5.57 -10.27
N SER A 16 -1.56 -6.52 -9.55
CA SER A 16 -2.88 -7.08 -9.90
C SER A 16 -3.99 -6.04 -9.75
N ASP A 17 -3.96 -5.23 -8.70
CA ASP A 17 -4.91 -4.14 -8.46
C ASP A 17 -4.78 -3.04 -9.53
N MET A 18 -3.56 -2.61 -9.82
CA MET A 18 -3.27 -1.60 -10.85
C MET A 18 -3.65 -2.08 -12.25
N LEU A 19 -3.44 -3.36 -12.57
CA LEU A 19 -3.90 -3.94 -13.83
C LEU A 19 -5.43 -3.93 -13.91
N GLY A 20 -6.12 -4.24 -12.81
CA GLY A 20 -7.58 -4.19 -12.72
C GLY A 20 -8.15 -2.78 -12.92
N ILE A 21 -7.48 -1.76 -12.36
CA ILE A 21 -7.80 -0.35 -12.57
C ILE A 21 -7.59 0.02 -14.05
N ALA A 22 -6.42 -0.30 -14.61
CA ALA A 22 -6.10 0.03 -16.00
C ALA A 22 -7.07 -0.59 -17.00
N LEU A 23 -7.46 -1.86 -16.79
CA LEU A 23 -8.46 -2.54 -17.63
C LEU A 23 -9.83 -1.86 -17.56
N PHE A 24 -10.24 -1.43 -16.36
CA PHE A 24 -11.50 -0.72 -16.16
C PHE A 24 -11.49 0.65 -16.88
N THR A 25 -10.44 1.44 -16.66
CA THR A 25 -10.27 2.74 -17.32
C THR A 25 -10.27 2.59 -18.84
N PHE A 26 -9.54 1.60 -19.35
CA PHE A 26 -9.49 1.31 -20.78
C PHE A 26 -10.87 0.95 -21.37
N GLN A 27 -11.67 0.16 -20.66
CA GLN A 27 -13.05 -0.17 -21.10
C GLN A 27 -13.96 1.06 -21.11
N ASN A 28 -13.88 1.91 -20.10
CA ASN A 28 -14.67 3.14 -20.02
C ASN A 28 -14.31 4.13 -21.13
N ASP A 29 -13.02 4.30 -21.40
CA ASP A 29 -12.54 5.20 -22.46
C ASP A 29 -12.96 4.70 -23.84
N LEU A 30 -12.90 3.39 -24.09
CA LEU A 30 -13.36 2.79 -25.34
C LEU A 30 -14.85 2.98 -25.60
N HIS A 31 -15.68 2.87 -24.56
CA HIS A 31 -17.13 3.00 -24.67
C HIS A 31 -17.66 4.42 -24.41
N GLN A 32 -16.79 5.37 -24.09
CA GLN A 32 -17.14 6.73 -23.66
C GLN A 32 -18.16 6.76 -22.51
N ASN A 33 -18.12 5.75 -21.64
CA ASN A 33 -19.04 5.62 -20.54
C ASN A 33 -18.43 6.19 -19.26
N TYR A 34 -19.10 7.17 -18.65
CA TYR A 34 -18.70 7.75 -17.37
C TYR A 34 -19.47 7.11 -16.21
N TYR A 35 -19.31 5.79 -16.02
CA TYR A 35 -19.88 5.12 -14.84
C TYR A 35 -18.82 4.92 -13.75
N PRO A 36 -19.20 5.12 -12.48
CA PRO A 36 -18.28 4.91 -11.36
C PRO A 36 -18.01 3.41 -11.14
N ASP A 37 -16.74 3.05 -10.92
CA ASP A 37 -16.34 1.69 -10.55
C ASP A 37 -16.97 1.31 -9.20
N SER A 38 -17.70 0.20 -9.14
CA SER A 38 -18.31 -0.30 -7.90
C SER A 38 -17.27 -0.80 -6.89
N LEU A 39 -16.10 -1.21 -7.36
CA LEU A 39 -14.97 -1.67 -6.53
C LEU A 39 -13.96 -0.55 -6.26
N CYS A 40 -14.24 0.67 -6.70
CA CYS A 40 -13.31 1.79 -6.64
C CYS A 40 -12.73 2.03 -5.25
N ILE A 41 -13.59 2.16 -4.24
CA ILE A 41 -13.17 2.42 -2.85
C ILE A 41 -12.32 1.26 -2.33
N PHE A 42 -12.70 0.02 -2.67
CA PHE A 42 -11.95 -1.17 -2.28
C PHE A 42 -10.55 -1.19 -2.91
N ARG A 43 -10.44 -0.92 -4.22
CA ARG A 43 -9.18 -0.83 -4.95
C ARG A 43 -8.28 0.28 -4.40
N GLY A 44 -8.84 1.48 -4.19
CA GLY A 44 -8.11 2.59 -3.57
C GLY A 44 -7.57 2.22 -2.18
N TYR A 45 -8.40 1.62 -1.32
CA TYR A 45 -7.98 1.16 0.00
C TYR A 45 -6.90 0.07 -0.07
N LEU A 46 -7.07 -0.92 -0.95
CA LEU A 46 -6.09 -1.97 -1.17
C LEU A 46 -4.75 -1.39 -1.63
N GLY A 47 -4.77 -0.42 -2.55
CA GLY A 47 -3.59 0.32 -2.98
C GLY A 47 -2.85 0.97 -1.81
N TYR A 48 -3.55 1.63 -0.89
CA TYR A 48 -2.95 2.21 0.31
C TYR A 48 -2.34 1.15 1.24
N ILE A 49 -3.07 0.07 1.53
CA ILE A 49 -2.57 -1.04 2.36
C ILE A 49 -1.26 -1.58 1.79
N VAL A 50 -1.25 -1.90 0.51
CA VAL A 50 -0.12 -2.55 -0.15
C VAL A 50 1.08 -1.60 -0.24
N THR A 51 0.84 -0.31 -0.47
CA THR A 51 1.90 0.72 -0.44
C THR A 51 2.56 0.81 0.94
N VAL A 52 1.77 0.79 2.02
CA VAL A 52 2.30 0.73 3.39
C VAL A 52 3.12 -0.55 3.58
N LEU A 53 2.58 -1.71 3.18
CA LEU A 53 3.27 -3.00 3.31
C LEU A 53 4.60 -3.03 2.56
N GLN A 54 4.64 -2.47 1.35
CA GLN A 54 5.85 -2.41 0.53
C GLN A 54 6.93 -1.57 1.22
N ASN A 55 6.59 -0.35 1.65
CA ASN A 55 7.53 0.56 2.31
C ASN A 55 8.11 -0.04 3.61
N TYR A 56 7.24 -0.59 4.46
CA TYR A 56 7.69 -1.24 5.70
C TYR A 56 8.46 -2.54 5.45
N SER A 57 8.14 -3.28 4.39
CA SER A 57 8.91 -4.47 4.00
C SER A 57 10.35 -4.10 3.63
N TYR A 58 10.56 -3.02 2.86
CA TYR A 58 11.91 -2.56 2.53
C TYR A 58 12.66 -2.06 3.77
N LEU A 59 11.98 -1.34 4.67
CA LEU A 59 12.56 -0.93 5.95
C LEU A 59 13.02 -2.13 6.78
N LEU A 60 12.17 -3.15 6.93
CA LEU A 60 12.52 -4.37 7.66
C LEU A 60 13.68 -5.13 7.01
N GLN A 61 13.74 -5.17 5.68
CA GLN A 61 14.86 -5.76 4.95
C GLN A 61 16.17 -4.99 5.22
N ALA A 62 16.12 -3.66 5.24
CA ALA A 62 17.28 -2.82 5.56
C ALA A 62 17.76 -3.05 7.00
N ILE A 63 16.84 -3.06 7.97
CA ILE A 63 17.15 -3.34 9.38
C ILE A 63 17.76 -4.73 9.55
N TYR A 64 17.19 -5.75 8.89
CA TYR A 64 17.72 -7.10 8.94
C TYR A 64 19.15 -7.16 8.41
N ARG A 65 19.42 -6.57 7.23
CA ARG A 65 20.77 -6.50 6.65
C ARG A 65 21.75 -5.79 7.58
N TYR A 66 21.32 -4.69 8.19
CA TYR A 66 22.11 -3.95 9.18
C TYR A 66 22.47 -4.83 10.40
N ILE A 67 21.50 -5.52 10.99
CA ILE A 67 21.71 -6.39 12.15
C ILE A 67 22.64 -7.56 11.80
N THR A 68 22.48 -8.17 10.62
CA THR A 68 23.34 -9.27 10.19
C THR A 68 24.80 -8.84 10.07
N VAL A 69 25.07 -7.62 9.57
CA VAL A 69 26.43 -7.11 9.39
C VAL A 69 27.06 -6.63 10.70
N ILE A 70 26.33 -5.82 11.48
CA ILE A 70 26.88 -5.17 12.70
C ILE A 70 26.81 -6.08 13.93
N TYR A 71 25.78 -6.92 14.04
CA TYR A 71 25.52 -7.77 15.20
C TYR A 71 25.35 -9.25 14.82
N PRO A 72 26.37 -9.88 14.21
CA PRO A 72 26.26 -11.25 13.69
C PRO A 72 25.95 -12.30 14.78
N THR A 73 26.34 -12.05 16.03
CA THR A 73 26.10 -12.96 17.16
C THR A 73 24.66 -12.92 17.68
N ARG A 74 23.83 -11.97 17.26
CA ARG A 74 22.44 -11.81 17.72
C ARG A 74 21.47 -12.65 16.86
N LEU A 75 21.63 -13.98 16.91
CA LEU A 75 20.87 -14.95 16.11
C LEU A 75 19.34 -14.87 16.27
N PHE A 76 18.84 -14.40 17.41
CA PHE A 76 17.41 -14.23 17.66
C PHE A 76 16.73 -13.34 16.61
N TRP A 77 17.34 -12.20 16.28
CA TRP A 77 16.84 -11.25 15.28
C TRP A 77 16.89 -11.80 13.85
N GLN A 78 17.78 -12.77 13.63
CA GLN A 78 17.92 -13.42 12.34
C GLN A 78 16.97 -14.61 12.18
N SER A 79 16.33 -15.05 13.28
CA SER A 79 15.49 -16.23 13.30
C SER A 79 14.26 -16.09 12.41
N ILE A 80 13.85 -17.21 11.82
CA ILE A 80 12.65 -17.31 10.99
C ILE A 80 11.40 -16.91 11.79
N ARG A 81 11.28 -17.35 13.05
CA ARG A 81 10.13 -17.05 13.90
C ARG A 81 9.95 -15.55 14.09
N PHE A 82 11.06 -14.84 14.36
CA PHE A 82 11.03 -13.39 14.52
C PHE A 82 10.64 -12.67 13.22
N GLN A 83 11.18 -13.12 12.07
CA GLN A 83 10.78 -12.58 10.76
C GLN A 83 9.29 -12.76 10.49
N VAL A 84 8.72 -13.93 10.80
CA VAL A 84 7.27 -14.18 10.66
C VAL A 84 6.46 -13.24 11.57
N CYS A 85 6.86 -13.07 12.84
CA CYS A 85 6.17 -12.14 13.74
C CYS A 85 6.18 -10.70 13.21
N LEU A 86 7.32 -10.24 12.68
CA LEU A 86 7.41 -8.90 12.08
C LEU A 86 6.53 -8.77 10.83
N ILE A 87 6.50 -9.79 9.97
CA ILE A 87 5.63 -9.80 8.79
C ILE A 87 4.17 -9.68 9.23
N LEU A 88 3.70 -10.51 10.17
CA LEU A 88 2.33 -10.45 10.68
C LEU A 88 2.00 -9.07 11.28
N ALA A 89 2.93 -8.49 12.05
CA ALA A 89 2.76 -7.15 12.60
C ALA A 89 2.65 -6.08 11.49
N THR A 90 3.45 -6.17 10.43
CA THR A 90 3.34 -5.25 9.29
C THR A 90 2.04 -5.40 8.53
N TRP A 91 1.51 -6.61 8.38
CA TRP A 91 0.20 -6.85 7.78
C TRP A 91 -0.92 -6.21 8.59
N ILE A 92 -0.95 -6.44 9.91
CA ILE A 92 -1.93 -5.82 10.81
C ILE A 92 -1.82 -4.29 10.73
N PHE A 93 -0.61 -3.75 10.80
CA PHE A 93 -0.37 -2.31 10.69
C PHE A 93 -0.82 -1.75 9.33
N GLY A 94 -0.56 -2.48 8.24
CA GLY A 94 -0.96 -2.12 6.89
C GLY A 94 -2.47 -2.00 6.72
N PHE A 95 -3.27 -2.82 7.40
CA PHE A 95 -4.73 -2.68 7.44
C PHE A 95 -5.20 -1.53 8.34
N ILE A 96 -4.54 -1.31 9.48
CA ILE A 96 -4.97 -0.29 10.44
C ILE A 96 -4.65 1.13 9.93
N CYS A 97 -3.47 1.33 9.32
CA CYS A 97 -2.98 2.65 8.95
C CYS A 97 -3.90 3.43 7.98
N PRO A 98 -4.43 2.83 6.89
CA PRO A 98 -5.35 3.50 5.97
C PRO A 98 -6.83 3.43 6.40
N LEU A 99 -7.15 2.74 7.50
CA LEU A 99 -8.54 2.60 7.98
C LEU A 99 -9.24 3.96 8.22
N PRO A 100 -8.59 5.01 8.78
CA PRO A 100 -9.20 6.32 8.92
C PRO A 100 -9.69 6.91 7.61
N TYR A 101 -9.02 6.65 6.48
CA TYR A 101 -9.41 7.17 5.17
C TYR A 101 -10.74 6.61 4.68
N ILE A 102 -11.03 5.34 5.01
CA ILE A 102 -12.36 4.75 4.77
C ILE A 102 -13.38 5.35 5.72
N LEU A 103 -13.08 5.40 7.02
CA LEU A 103 -14.04 5.85 8.04
C LEU A 103 -14.48 7.30 7.82
N ASN A 104 -13.55 8.15 7.38
CA ASN A 104 -13.81 9.56 7.08
C ASN A 104 -14.34 9.80 5.66
N HIS A 105 -14.53 8.75 4.84
CA HIS A 105 -14.97 8.87 3.45
C HIS A 105 -14.06 9.78 2.60
N GLU A 106 -12.75 9.72 2.85
CA GLU A 106 -11.74 10.56 2.20
C GLU A 106 -11.34 10.02 0.83
N ILE A 107 -11.48 8.71 0.59
CA ILE A 107 -11.26 8.08 -0.71
C ILE A 107 -12.43 8.38 -1.63
N LYS A 108 -12.19 9.18 -2.68
CA LYS A 108 -13.22 9.62 -3.62
C LYS A 108 -12.85 9.22 -5.05
N TYR A 109 -13.86 8.91 -5.84
CA TYR A 109 -13.70 8.70 -7.27
C TYR A 109 -13.34 10.02 -7.94
N ASN A 110 -12.23 10.02 -8.67
CA ASN A 110 -11.84 11.11 -9.55
C ASN A 110 -12.23 10.73 -10.99
N ILE A 111 -13.11 11.53 -11.59
CA ILE A 111 -13.65 11.31 -12.94
C ILE A 111 -12.58 11.50 -14.01
N ASP A 112 -11.66 12.44 -13.82
CA ASP A 112 -10.62 12.79 -14.79
C ASP A 112 -9.64 11.62 -15.01
N ASN A 113 -9.38 10.88 -13.93
CA ASN A 113 -8.40 9.79 -13.93
C ASN A 113 -9.08 8.41 -13.83
N GLN A 114 -10.41 8.39 -13.64
CA GLN A 114 -11.22 7.19 -13.41
C GLN A 114 -10.68 6.26 -12.30
N ILE A 115 -10.14 6.84 -11.23
CA ILE A 115 -9.58 6.12 -10.08
C ILE A 115 -10.14 6.64 -8.76
N CYS A 116 -10.13 5.80 -7.73
CA CYS A 116 -10.39 6.24 -6.36
C CYS A 116 -9.09 6.56 -5.65
N GLN A 117 -9.01 7.78 -5.14
CA GLN A 117 -7.87 8.25 -4.36
C GLN A 117 -8.32 9.28 -3.35
N MET A 118 -7.53 9.45 -2.30
CA MET A 118 -7.64 10.61 -1.44
C MET A 118 -7.24 11.86 -2.24
N PRO A 119 -8.08 12.92 -2.29
CA PRO A 119 -7.69 14.13 -2.99
C PRO A 119 -6.46 14.73 -2.32
N LEU A 120 -5.43 15.06 -3.10
CA LEU A 120 -4.29 15.83 -2.61
C LEU A 120 -4.77 17.23 -2.21
N GLN A 121 -5.15 17.39 -0.96
CA GLN A 121 -5.27 18.69 -0.34
C GLN A 121 -3.88 19.06 0.14
N LEU A 122 -3.13 19.78 -0.70
CA LEU A 122 -1.97 20.52 -0.21
C LEU A 122 -2.51 21.52 0.82
N SER A 123 -2.38 21.18 2.10
CA SER A 123 -2.57 22.12 3.19
C SER A 123 -1.39 23.09 3.19
N PHE A 124 -1.32 23.93 2.16
CA PHE A 124 -0.66 25.21 2.32
C PHE A 124 -1.46 25.93 3.39
N LEU A 125 -0.93 25.95 4.61
CA LEU A 125 -1.16 27.03 5.55
C LEU A 125 -0.85 28.31 4.75
N THR A 126 -1.87 28.91 4.15
CA THR A 126 -1.79 30.26 3.60
C THR A 126 -1.61 31.18 4.80
N ILE A 127 -0.36 31.30 5.28
CA ILE A 127 0.09 32.29 6.24
C ILE A 127 0.24 33.61 5.47
N TYR A 128 -0.84 34.08 4.85
CA TYR A 128 -0.97 35.46 4.42
C TYR A 128 -2.46 35.79 4.47
N ASN A 129 -2.81 36.49 5.56
CA ASN A 129 -4.03 37.31 5.66
C ASN A 129 -4.06 38.35 4.54
#